data_AF-C4JNV4-F1
#
_entry.id   AF-C4JNV4-F1
#
_cell.length_a   1.000
_cell.length_b   1.000
_cell.length_c   1.000
_cell.angle_alpha   90.00
_cell.angle_beta   90.00
_cell.angle_gamma   90.00
#
_symmetry.space_group_name_H-M   'P 1'
#
loop_
_entity.id
_entity.type
_entity.pdbx_description
1 polymer ?
#
loop_
_entity_poly.entity_id
_entity_poly.type
_entity_poly.pdbx_seq_one_letter_code
_entity_poly.pdbx_strand_id
1 'polypeptide(L)'
;MSLKPLPGDDRHPSSALSVTRTESGETYIFYFDLHGNICYLKGSGAGSYGEYSVPIKNDGASTTAVGSINTLTSTLFEKEQVHVYYVQDDQLKAAWWHVHDGEWKTGLINEMEYKVAPGTGISSLGQQELHGKPGDHRLEVYFHDHDNSDKFSVAYYKDKEWHKALVQV
;
A
#
# COMPACT_ATOMS: atom_id res chain seq x y z
N MET A 1 10.70 4.09 -28.39
CA MET A 1 11.50 4.26 -27.16
C MET A 1 11.73 2.86 -26.62
N SER A 2 12.97 2.36 -26.60
CA SER A 2 13.28 0.95 -26.32
C SER A 2 13.78 0.82 -24.89
N LEU A 3 13.06 0.09 -24.05
CA LEU A 3 13.51 -0.30 -22.71
C LEU A 3 14.63 -1.32 -22.88
N LYS A 4 15.88 -0.90 -22.75
CA LYS A 4 17.00 -1.84 -22.64
C LYS A 4 17.17 -2.22 -21.17
N PRO A 5 17.22 -3.52 -20.82
CA PRO A 5 17.63 -3.93 -19.49
C PRO A 5 19.12 -3.59 -19.30
N LEU A 6 19.47 -3.09 -18.11
CA LEU A 6 20.86 -2.93 -17.69
C LEU A 6 21.47 -4.30 -17.34
N PRO A 7 22.78 -4.52 -17.59
CA PRO A 7 23.47 -5.75 -17.19
C PRO A 7 23.88 -5.66 -15.72
N GLY A 8 23.38 -6.59 -14.90
CA GLY A 8 23.74 -6.79 -13.51
C GLY A 8 22.77 -7.78 -12.88
N ASP A 9 23.28 -8.87 -12.31
CA ASP A 9 22.48 -9.92 -11.65
C ASP A 9 22.00 -9.46 -10.26
N ASP A 10 21.38 -8.28 -10.17
CA ASP A 10 20.73 -7.79 -8.96
C ASP A 10 19.28 -8.29 -8.95
N ARG A 11 19.14 -9.61 -8.77
CA ARG A 11 17.83 -10.21 -8.52
C ARG A 11 17.34 -9.68 -7.17
N HIS A 12 16.49 -8.69 -7.21
CA HIS A 12 15.54 -8.41 -6.13
C HIS A 12 14.37 -9.36 -6.34
N PRO A 13 14.25 -10.50 -5.62
CA PRO A 13 13.00 -11.24 -5.58
C PRO A 13 11.95 -10.33 -4.91
N SER A 14 11.26 -9.56 -5.73
CA SER A 14 10.12 -8.75 -5.32
C SER A 14 8.88 -9.64 -5.36
N SER A 15 8.24 -9.83 -4.22
CA SER A 15 7.03 -10.65 -4.07
C SER A 15 5.73 -9.89 -4.35
N ALA A 16 5.76 -8.56 -4.30
CA ALA A 16 4.64 -7.69 -4.66
C ALA A 16 5.10 -6.31 -5.13
N LEU A 17 4.32 -5.73 -6.06
CA LEU A 17 4.54 -4.40 -6.62
C LEU A 17 3.23 -3.61 -6.55
N SER A 18 3.34 -2.34 -6.18
CA SER A 18 2.25 -1.38 -6.32
C SER A 18 2.78 -0.04 -6.80
N VAL A 19 1.96 0.68 -7.55
CA VAL A 19 2.34 1.95 -8.15
C VAL A 19 1.30 3.00 -7.80
N THR A 20 1.77 4.12 -7.27
CA THR A 20 0.96 5.33 -7.09
C THR A 20 1.58 6.47 -7.88
N ARG A 21 0.74 7.26 -8.53
CA ARG A 21 1.15 8.50 -9.20
C ARG A 21 0.48 9.68 -8.52
N THR A 22 1.28 10.68 -8.18
CA THR A 22 0.84 11.94 -7.56
C THR A 22 0.18 12.86 -8.59
N GLU A 23 -0.54 13.88 -8.11
CA GLU A 23 -1.08 14.94 -8.98
C GLU A 23 0.06 15.77 -9.59
N SER A 24 1.16 15.94 -8.85
CA SER A 24 2.41 16.55 -9.30
C SER A 24 3.12 15.77 -10.42
N GLY A 25 2.67 14.54 -10.70
CA GLY A 25 3.18 13.70 -11.78
C GLY A 25 4.36 12.81 -11.41
N GLU A 26 4.76 12.80 -10.13
CA GLU A 26 5.73 11.87 -9.55
C GLU A 26 5.12 10.45 -9.48
N THR A 27 5.92 9.46 -9.86
CA THR A 27 5.56 8.05 -9.80
C THR A 27 6.34 7.39 -8.67
N TYR A 28 5.63 6.65 -7.85
CA TYR A 28 6.20 5.84 -6.78
C TYR A 28 5.88 4.37 -7.01
N ILE A 29 6.91 3.53 -7.00
CA ILE A 29 6.79 2.08 -7.14
C ILE A 29 7.21 1.44 -5.82
N PHE A 30 6.28 0.80 -5.12
CA PHE A 30 6.50 0.12 -3.84
C PHE A 30 6.75 -1.36 -4.04
N TYR A 31 7.67 -1.91 -3.25
CA TYR A 31 8.01 -3.33 -3.26
C TYR A 31 8.55 -3.77 -1.90
N PHE A 32 8.61 -5.08 -1.69
CA PHE A 32 9.39 -5.67 -0.60
C PHE A 32 10.82 -6.00 -1.06
N ASP A 33 11.81 -5.67 -0.24
CA ASP A 33 13.19 -6.15 -0.42
C ASP A 33 13.36 -7.60 0.07
N LEU A 34 14.58 -8.12 -0.08
CA LEU A 34 14.98 -9.47 0.36
C LEU A 34 14.79 -9.74 1.86
N HIS A 35 14.71 -8.70 2.67
CA HIS A 35 14.54 -8.77 4.12
C HIS A 35 13.08 -8.52 4.54
N GLY A 36 12.17 -8.32 3.58
CA GLY A 36 10.77 -8.00 3.85
C GLY A 36 10.53 -6.54 4.25
N ASN A 37 11.47 -5.63 4.01
CA ASN A 37 11.25 -4.19 4.20
C ASN A 37 10.48 -3.62 3.01
N ILE A 38 9.63 -2.62 3.26
CA ILE A 38 9.00 -1.85 2.18
C ILE A 38 10.00 -0.82 1.66
N CYS A 39 10.28 -0.89 0.37
CA CYS A 39 11.13 0.05 -0.36
C CYS A 39 10.31 0.75 -1.45
N TYR A 40 10.82 1.87 -1.97
CA TYR A 40 10.19 2.53 -3.11
C TYR A 40 11.18 3.10 -4.12
N LEU A 41 10.78 3.06 -5.39
CA LEU A 41 11.42 3.79 -6.47
C LEU A 41 10.62 5.06 -6.74
N LYS A 42 11.30 6.21 -6.87
CA LYS A 42 10.68 7.50 -7.21
C LYS A 42 11.17 7.97 -8.57
N GLY A 43 10.23 8.37 -9.44
CA GLY A 43 10.52 8.93 -10.75
C GLY A 43 9.47 9.97 -11.18
N SER A 44 9.62 10.55 -12.36
CA SER A 44 8.71 11.57 -12.93
C SER A 44 7.97 11.08 -14.18
N GLY A 45 7.53 9.81 -14.18
CA GLY A 45 6.83 9.17 -15.31
C GLY A 45 7.58 7.97 -15.89
N ALA A 46 7.42 7.70 -17.19
CA ALA A 46 8.14 6.61 -17.88
C ALA A 46 9.62 7.01 -18.13
N GLY A 47 10.43 7.00 -17.08
CA GLY A 47 11.82 7.49 -17.12
C GLY A 47 12.72 6.92 -16.01
N SER A 48 13.77 7.67 -15.65
CA SER A 48 14.76 7.31 -14.62
C SER A 48 14.13 7.31 -13.23
N TYR A 49 14.44 6.28 -12.44
CA TYR A 49 13.99 6.16 -11.06
C TYR A 49 15.20 6.28 -10.11
N GLY A 50 15.03 6.98 -9.01
CA GLY A 50 15.91 6.90 -7.85
C GLY A 50 15.35 5.88 -6.86
N GLU A 51 16.22 5.05 -6.26
CA GLU A 51 15.85 4.08 -5.23
C GLU A 51 15.93 4.71 -3.85
N TYR A 52 14.92 4.43 -3.02
CA TYR A 52 14.81 4.89 -1.65
C TYR A 52 14.31 3.72 -0.78
N SER A 53 14.97 3.47 0.33
CA SER A 53 14.51 2.50 1.33
C SER A 53 13.85 3.24 2.48
N VAL A 54 12.71 2.72 2.92
CA VAL A 54 12.01 3.23 4.08
C VAL A 54 12.22 2.23 5.19
N PRO A 55 13.06 2.55 6.19
CA PRO A 55 12.97 1.86 7.45
C PRO A 55 11.67 2.33 8.09
N ILE A 56 10.55 1.68 7.74
CA ILE A 56 9.34 1.80 8.54
C ILE A 56 9.79 1.36 9.92
N LYS A 57 9.78 2.28 10.90
CA LYS A 57 10.10 1.94 12.29
C LYS A 57 9.04 0.91 12.69
N ASN A 58 9.38 -0.35 12.48
CA ASN A 58 8.62 -1.49 12.95
C ASN A 58 8.48 -1.27 14.44
N ASP A 59 7.25 -1.36 14.94
CA ASP A 59 6.90 -1.22 16.35
C ASP A 59 7.42 -2.42 17.18
N GLY A 60 8.60 -2.96 16.84
CA GLY A 60 9.28 -4.05 17.54
C GLY A 60 8.97 -5.46 17.04
N ALA A 61 8.14 -5.65 16.01
CA ALA A 61 7.83 -6.99 15.48
C ALA A 61 8.74 -7.37 14.30
N SER A 62 9.46 -8.47 14.46
CA SER A 62 10.19 -9.17 13.40
C SER A 62 9.23 -9.50 12.25
N THR A 63 9.62 -9.19 11.01
CA THR A 63 8.93 -9.62 9.78
C THR A 63 9.14 -11.11 9.55
N THR A 64 8.56 -11.96 10.41
CA THR A 64 8.19 -13.30 9.94
C THR A 64 7.06 -13.09 8.95
N ALA A 65 7.40 -13.11 7.66
CA ALA A 65 6.41 -13.23 6.60
C ALA A 65 5.60 -14.50 6.87
N VAL A 66 4.38 -14.37 7.38
CA VAL A 66 3.46 -15.50 7.55
C VAL A 66 2.43 -15.42 6.43
N GLY A 67 2.38 -16.49 5.64
CA GLY A 67 1.77 -16.54 4.31
C GLY A 67 2.84 -16.37 3.24
N SER A 68 2.96 -17.32 2.32
CA SER A 68 4.02 -17.41 1.30
C SER A 68 4.04 -16.27 0.27
N ILE A 69 3.33 -15.16 0.50
CA ILE A 69 3.21 -14.00 -0.38
C ILE A 69 3.11 -12.75 0.49
N ASN A 70 4.14 -11.91 0.50
CA ASN A 70 3.99 -10.54 1.00
C ASN A 70 3.17 -9.78 -0.04
N THR A 71 2.04 -9.20 0.37
CA THR A 71 1.21 -8.38 -0.52
C THR A 71 1.22 -6.93 -0.05
N LEU A 72 1.22 -6.01 -1.01
CA LEU A 72 1.06 -4.59 -0.77
C LEU A 72 0.23 -3.94 -1.87
N THR A 73 -0.41 -2.83 -1.53
CA THR A 73 -1.05 -1.93 -2.47
C THR A 73 -0.80 -0.50 -2.02
N SER A 74 -0.92 0.46 -2.94
CA SER A 74 -0.66 1.86 -2.68
C SER A 74 -1.72 2.70 -3.37
N THR A 75 -2.06 3.83 -2.77
CA THR A 75 -2.99 4.77 -3.37
C THR A 75 -2.69 6.20 -2.96
N LEU A 76 -3.16 7.15 -3.76
CA LEU A 76 -3.10 8.57 -3.46
C LEU A 76 -4.38 8.98 -2.73
N PHE A 77 -4.24 9.72 -1.66
CA PHE A 77 -5.33 10.28 -0.87
C PHE A 77 -5.02 11.73 -0.51
N GLU A 78 -6.06 12.52 -0.18
CA GLU A 78 -5.99 13.90 0.31
C GLU A 78 -4.71 14.70 0.03
N LYS A 79 -4.70 15.50 -1.06
CA LYS A 79 -3.63 16.48 -1.33
C LYS A 79 -2.24 15.86 -1.22
N GLU A 80 -1.95 14.86 -2.04
CA GLU A 80 -0.62 14.24 -2.10
C GLU A 80 -0.21 13.45 -0.85
N GLN A 81 -1.14 12.83 -0.14
CA GLN A 81 -0.80 11.76 0.79
C GLN A 81 -0.74 10.44 0.05
N VAL A 82 0.40 9.76 0.09
CA VAL A 82 0.47 8.40 -0.41
C VAL A 82 0.30 7.44 0.75
N HIS A 83 -0.65 6.52 0.60
CA HIS A 83 -0.92 5.45 1.56
C HIS A 83 -0.44 4.14 0.97
N VAL A 84 0.32 3.37 1.74
CA VAL A 84 0.76 2.02 1.40
C VAL A 84 0.16 1.06 2.41
N TYR A 85 -0.63 0.13 1.91
CA TYR A 85 -1.24 -0.94 2.68
C TYR A 85 -0.49 -2.23 2.44
N TYR A 86 -0.34 -3.03 3.47
CA TYR A 86 0.39 -4.28 3.44
C TYR A 86 -0.14 -5.25 4.48
N VAL A 87 0.26 -6.52 4.37
CA VAL A 87 -0.08 -7.56 5.33
C VAL A 87 1.14 -7.89 6.18
N GLN A 88 0.96 -7.91 7.49
CA GLN A 88 1.97 -8.30 8.48
C GLN A 88 1.27 -9.09 9.59
N ASP A 89 1.79 -10.27 9.94
CA ASP A 89 1.20 -11.15 10.97
C ASP A 89 -0.30 -11.41 10.79
N ASP A 90 -0.71 -11.73 9.55
CA ASP A 90 -2.10 -11.91 9.12
C ASP A 90 -3.02 -10.68 9.29
N GLN A 91 -2.45 -9.50 9.59
CA GLN A 91 -3.19 -8.27 9.80
C GLN A 91 -2.96 -7.27 8.66
N LEU A 92 -4.02 -6.57 8.29
CA LEU A 92 -3.94 -5.41 7.41
C LEU A 92 -3.30 -4.24 8.16
N LYS A 93 -2.21 -3.71 7.60
CA LYS A 93 -1.46 -2.56 8.11
C LYS A 93 -1.34 -1.49 7.04
N ALA A 94 -1.02 -0.29 7.46
CA ALA A 94 -0.71 0.83 6.59
C ALA A 94 0.41 1.70 7.14
N ALA A 95 1.12 2.31 6.21
CA ALA A 95 1.98 3.46 6.43
C ALA A 95 1.65 4.52 5.38
N TRP A 96 1.77 5.79 5.75
CA TRP A 96 1.48 6.89 4.85
C TRP A 96 2.43 8.06 5.08
N TRP A 97 2.56 8.92 4.08
CA TRP A 97 3.31 10.16 4.18
C TRP A 97 2.67 11.20 3.28
N HIS A 98 2.92 12.46 3.60
CA HIS A 98 2.64 13.55 2.68
C HIS A 98 3.85 13.72 1.76
N VAL A 99 3.61 13.80 0.47
CA VAL A 99 4.67 14.01 -0.52
C VAL A 99 5.40 15.31 -0.16
N HIS A 100 6.74 15.26 -0.23
CA HIS A 100 7.66 16.33 0.17
C HIS A 100 7.87 16.58 1.67
N ASP A 101 7.06 16.01 2.58
CA ASP A 101 7.32 16.13 4.03
C ASP A 101 8.46 15.20 4.49
N GLY A 102 8.73 14.12 3.74
CA GLY A 102 9.86 13.22 3.95
C GLY A 102 9.73 12.26 5.15
N GLU A 103 8.64 12.34 5.91
CA GLU A 103 8.42 11.50 7.10
C GLU A 103 7.24 10.54 6.94
N TRP A 104 7.52 9.26 7.16
CA TRP A 104 6.52 8.21 7.20
C TRP A 104 5.80 8.16 8.54
N LYS A 105 4.50 7.91 8.48
CA LYS A 105 3.58 7.83 9.61
C LYS A 105 2.84 6.51 9.59
N THR A 106 2.55 5.99 10.77
CA THR A 106 1.72 4.80 10.94
C THR A 106 0.27 5.13 10.59
N GLY A 107 -0.40 4.24 9.85
CA GLY A 107 -1.81 4.40 9.53
C GLY A 107 -2.72 3.94 10.67
N LEU A 108 -3.83 4.67 10.89
CA LEU A 108 -4.82 4.34 11.94
C LEU A 108 -5.46 2.96 11.77
N ILE A 109 -5.45 2.39 10.56
CA ILE A 109 -5.98 1.04 10.30
C ILE A 109 -5.23 -0.04 11.10
N ASN A 110 -3.99 0.24 11.53
CA ASN A 110 -3.17 -0.70 12.28
C ASN A 110 -3.78 -1.05 13.64
N GLU A 111 -4.54 -0.13 14.22
CA GLU A 111 -5.24 -0.28 15.51
C GLU A 111 -6.50 -1.15 15.39
N MET A 112 -7.00 -1.37 14.17
CA MET A 112 -8.24 -2.12 13.94
C MET A 112 -8.03 -3.64 13.94
N GLU A 113 -6.78 -4.10 13.81
CA GLU A 113 -6.41 -5.52 13.80
C GLU A 113 -7.20 -6.37 12.79
N TYR A 114 -7.57 -5.79 11.65
CA TYR A 114 -8.33 -6.50 10.61
C TYR A 114 -7.51 -7.66 10.04
N LYS A 115 -7.99 -8.88 10.27
CA LYS A 115 -7.34 -10.11 9.79
C LYS A 115 -7.66 -10.40 8.34
N VAL A 116 -6.64 -10.83 7.61
CA VAL A 116 -6.74 -11.22 6.21
C VAL A 116 -6.58 -12.73 6.04
N ALA A 117 -7.22 -13.31 5.04
CA ALA A 117 -7.04 -14.72 4.72
C ALA A 117 -5.60 -14.97 4.19
N PRO A 118 -4.93 -16.08 4.59
CA PRO A 118 -3.58 -16.37 4.14
C PRO A 118 -3.45 -16.44 2.62
N GLY A 119 -2.39 -15.85 2.07
CA GLY A 119 -2.11 -15.88 0.64
C GLY A 119 -3.03 -14.99 -0.21
N THR A 120 -3.83 -14.12 0.41
CA THR A 120 -4.65 -13.15 -0.32
C THR A 120 -3.83 -12.02 -0.93
N GLY A 121 -4.30 -11.51 -2.07
CA GLY A 121 -3.95 -10.16 -2.51
C GLY A 121 -4.78 -9.11 -1.75
N ILE A 122 -4.31 -7.87 -1.79
CA ILE A 122 -5.07 -6.70 -1.35
C ILE A 122 -5.13 -5.67 -2.48
N SER A 123 -6.17 -4.84 -2.48
CA SER A 123 -6.32 -3.73 -3.43
C SER A 123 -6.79 -2.49 -2.68
N SER A 124 -6.45 -1.29 -3.16
CA SER A 124 -6.84 -0.05 -2.51
C SER A 124 -7.36 0.98 -3.50
N LEU A 125 -8.26 1.83 -3.00
CA LEU A 125 -8.81 2.96 -3.71
C LEU A 125 -8.74 4.18 -2.82
N GLY A 126 -7.92 5.14 -3.22
CA GLY A 126 -7.95 6.51 -2.76
C GLY A 126 -8.57 7.36 -3.86
N GLN A 127 -9.67 8.03 -3.54
CA GLN A 127 -10.35 8.90 -4.48
C GLN A 127 -10.60 10.26 -3.86
N GLN A 128 -10.11 11.28 -4.57
CA GLN A 128 -10.42 12.67 -4.32
C GLN A 128 -11.57 13.07 -5.25
N GLU A 129 -12.64 13.62 -4.67
CA GLU A 129 -13.81 14.22 -5.33
C GLU A 129 -14.30 13.54 -6.64
N LEU A 130 -15.33 12.69 -6.53
CA LEU A 130 -16.13 12.28 -7.69
C LEU A 130 -16.96 13.47 -8.19
N HIS A 131 -16.57 14.06 -9.32
CA HIS A 131 -17.41 14.94 -10.14
C HIS A 131 -18.13 16.06 -9.36
N GLY A 132 -17.37 16.94 -8.70
CA GLY A 132 -17.90 18.21 -8.18
C GLY A 132 -18.92 18.06 -7.05
N LYS A 133 -18.95 16.93 -6.35
CA LYS A 133 -19.58 16.81 -5.03
C LYS A 133 -18.49 16.97 -3.95
N PRO A 134 -18.40 18.15 -3.32
CA PRO A 134 -17.49 18.34 -2.20
C PRO A 134 -17.86 17.37 -1.07
N GLY A 135 -16.87 16.64 -0.54
CA GLY A 135 -17.01 15.86 0.70
C GLY A 135 -16.96 14.34 0.58
N ASP A 136 -17.05 13.75 -0.62
CA ASP A 136 -16.93 12.29 -0.79
C ASP A 136 -15.47 11.87 -1.02
N HIS A 137 -14.60 12.16 -0.04
CA HIS A 137 -13.27 11.54 0.00
C HIS A 137 -13.43 10.07 0.34
N ARG A 138 -12.90 9.18 -0.50
CA ARG A 138 -12.95 7.74 -0.28
C ARG A 138 -11.54 7.20 -0.12
N LEU A 139 -11.35 6.44 0.94
CA LEU A 139 -10.15 5.66 1.17
C LEU A 139 -10.59 4.26 1.59
N GLU A 140 -10.33 3.29 0.72
CA GLU A 140 -10.86 1.94 0.82
C GLU A 140 -9.75 0.93 0.56
N VAL A 141 -9.81 -0.19 1.27
CA VAL A 141 -8.90 -1.33 1.11
C VAL A 141 -9.72 -2.61 1.05
N TYR A 142 -9.55 -3.36 -0.03
CA TYR A 142 -10.25 -4.58 -0.33
C TYR A 142 -9.33 -5.78 -0.08
N PHE A 143 -9.85 -6.78 0.62
CA PHE A 143 -9.09 -7.96 1.02
C PHE A 143 -10.02 -9.16 1.22
N HIS A 144 -9.50 -10.39 1.14
CA HIS A 144 -10.22 -11.56 1.63
C HIS A 144 -10.16 -11.58 3.16
N ASP A 145 -11.32 -11.62 3.79
CA ASP A 145 -11.42 -11.64 5.25
C ASP A 145 -11.01 -13.01 5.79
N HIS A 146 -10.21 -13.06 6.85
CA HIS A 146 -9.86 -14.31 7.50
C HIS A 146 -11.12 -15.06 8.02
N ASP A 147 -12.05 -14.31 8.61
CA ASP A 147 -13.24 -14.88 9.24
C ASP A 147 -14.34 -15.23 8.21
N ASN A 148 -14.22 -14.71 6.98
CA ASN A 148 -15.13 -14.97 5.87
C ASN A 148 -14.33 -15.24 4.59
N SER A 149 -13.51 -16.28 4.62
CA SER A 149 -12.54 -16.59 3.55
C SER A 149 -13.14 -16.81 2.15
N ASP A 150 -14.45 -17.00 2.05
CA ASP A 150 -15.21 -17.11 0.80
C ASP A 150 -15.73 -15.76 0.27
N LYS A 151 -15.47 -14.65 0.98
CA LYS A 151 -15.97 -13.31 0.68
C LYS A 151 -14.86 -12.27 0.65
N PHE A 152 -15.12 -11.19 -0.08
CA PHE A 152 -14.33 -9.98 -0.01
C PHE A 152 -14.87 -9.07 1.10
N SER A 153 -13.96 -8.48 1.87
CA SER A 153 -14.24 -7.39 2.79
C SER A 153 -13.65 -6.09 2.24
N VAL A 154 -14.25 -4.97 2.63
CA VAL A 154 -13.71 -3.63 2.44
C VAL A 154 -13.52 -2.98 3.80
N ALA A 155 -12.30 -2.52 4.08
CA ALA A 155 -12.04 -1.53 5.11
C ALA A 155 -12.14 -0.15 4.48
N TYR A 156 -12.95 0.74 5.03
CA TYR A 156 -13.14 2.10 4.49
C TYR A 156 -13.02 3.15 5.58
N TYR A 157 -12.39 4.27 5.24
CA TYR A 157 -12.20 5.40 6.13
C TYR A 157 -13.35 6.39 6.01
N LYS A 158 -14.03 6.66 7.12
CA LYS A 158 -15.15 7.60 7.18
C LYS A 158 -15.21 8.23 8.58
N ASP A 159 -15.47 9.53 8.63
CA ASP A 159 -15.63 10.29 9.88
C ASP A 159 -14.41 10.17 10.82
N LYS A 160 -13.20 10.08 10.24
CA LYS A 160 -11.91 9.89 10.92
C LYS A 160 -11.69 8.51 11.55
N GLU A 161 -12.52 7.54 11.19
CA GLU A 161 -12.44 6.18 11.71
C GLU A 161 -12.43 5.16 10.58
N TRP A 162 -11.84 3.99 10.85
CA TRP A 162 -11.86 2.86 9.93
C TRP A 162 -13.05 1.95 10.25
N HIS A 163 -13.79 1.59 9.22
CA HIS A 163 -14.94 0.69 9.30
C HIS A 163 -14.67 -0.53 8.43
N LYS A 164 -15.33 -1.67 8.70
CA LYS A 164 -15.27 -2.88 7.88
C LYS A 164 -16.66 -3.29 7.42
N ALA A 165 -16.80 -3.68 6.16
CA ALA A 165 -18.02 -4.25 5.61
C ALA A 165 -17.72 -5.42 4.66
N LEU A 166 -18.68 -6.33 4.49
CA LEU A 166 -18.62 -7.37 3.47
C LEU A 166 -19.03 -6.79 2.11
N VAL A 167 -18.29 -7.12 1.07
CA VAL A 167 -18.65 -6.80 -0.32
C VAL A 167 -19.71 -7.79 -0.78
N GLN A 168 -20.86 -7.27 -1.23
CA GLN A 168 -21.89 -8.07 -1.89
C GLN A 168 -21.56 -8.13 -3.39
N VAL A 169 -21.47 -9.35 -3.93
CA VAL A 169 -21.24 -9.63 -5.36
C VAL A 169 -22.52 -10.15 -5.98
#